data_AF-A0A5N5TDI9-F1
#
_entry.id   AF-A0A5N5TDI9-F1
#
_cell.length_a   1.000
_cell.length_b   1.000
_cell.length_c   1.000
_cell.angle_alpha   90.00
_cell.angle_beta   90.00
_cell.angle_gamma   90.00
#
_symmetry.space_group_name_H-M   'P 1'
#
loop_
_entity.id
_entity.type
_entity.pdbx_description
1 polymer ?
#
loop_
_entity_poly.entity_id
_entity_poly.type
_entity_poly.pdbx_seq_one_letter_code
_entity_poly.pdbx_strand_id
1 'polypeptide(L)'
;MGALYWQINDIWQGASWASVEYGGRWKILHYYAKNFFSLVAIIPWIQDGTVSQSAYEAISVDLINDLQFESICSSGSQSGDPYQNCFISVSFKDYDNTPLSPDNFLLLSEPKDYFLPEVQLDIIALQATNNSINLSLSADHVTLFVFLESPFEGVFSDNGFIIPVDEQISITFNGRQVTPVEEFQNTLNVTYVRNSYN
;
A
#
# COMPACT_ATOMS: atom_id res chain seq x y z
N MET A 1 -26.95 -5.13 -4.92
CA MET A 1 -26.14 -4.45 -5.96
C MET A 1 -24.70 -4.86 -5.73
N GLY A 2 -23.91 -5.16 -6.77
CA GLY A 2 -22.55 -5.71 -6.61
C GLY A 2 -21.58 -5.16 -7.65
N ALA A 3 -20.28 -5.24 -7.36
CA ALA A 3 -19.20 -4.76 -8.22
C ALA A 3 -18.30 -5.94 -8.62
N LEU A 4 -18.11 -6.13 -9.93
CA LEU A 4 -17.21 -7.12 -10.50
C LEU A 4 -16.27 -6.39 -11.46
N TYR A 5 -14.99 -6.31 -11.12
CA TYR A 5 -14.01 -5.73 -12.04
C TYR A 5 -13.59 -6.76 -13.09
N TRP A 6 -13.29 -6.28 -14.30
CA TRP A 6 -12.79 -7.09 -15.40
C TRP A 6 -11.28 -6.88 -15.50
N GLN A 7 -10.41 -7.88 -15.35
CA GLN A 7 -10.63 -9.32 -15.11
C GLN A 7 -9.75 -9.83 -13.96
N ILE A 8 -10.01 -11.05 -13.45
CA ILE A 8 -9.22 -11.58 -12.32
C ILE A 8 -7.83 -12.06 -12.75
N ASN A 9 -7.73 -12.93 -13.75
CA ASN A 9 -6.50 -13.63 -14.12
C ASN A 9 -6.15 -13.56 -15.61
N ASP A 10 -4.87 -13.77 -15.91
CA ASP A 10 -4.36 -13.95 -17.27
C ASP A 10 -4.28 -15.43 -17.68
N ILE A 11 -4.48 -15.69 -18.99
CA ILE A 11 -4.33 -17.02 -19.60
C ILE A 11 -2.92 -17.26 -20.16
N TRP A 12 -2.17 -16.19 -20.45
CA TRP A 12 -0.80 -16.20 -20.99
C TRP A 12 -0.11 -14.87 -20.70
N GLN A 13 1.20 -14.75 -20.94
CA GLN A 13 1.93 -13.50 -20.77
C GLN A 13 1.51 -12.47 -21.84
N GLY A 14 0.92 -11.37 -21.41
CA GLY A 14 0.52 -10.27 -22.28
C GLY A 14 -0.08 -9.10 -21.48
N ALA A 15 -0.21 -7.95 -22.13
CA ALA A 15 -0.92 -6.82 -21.52
C ALA A 15 -2.42 -7.12 -21.44
N SER A 16 -3.02 -6.91 -20.28
CA SER A 16 -4.42 -7.21 -20.01
C SER A 16 -4.96 -6.39 -18.83
N TRP A 17 -6.26 -6.51 -18.58
CA TRP A 17 -6.93 -5.97 -17.39
C TRP A 17 -6.86 -6.90 -16.17
N ALA A 18 -6.05 -7.96 -16.22
CA ALA A 18 -5.98 -8.91 -15.12
C ALA A 18 -5.28 -8.32 -13.91
N SER A 19 -5.81 -8.57 -12.72
CA SER A 19 -5.12 -8.30 -11.45
C SER A 19 -4.08 -9.37 -11.07
N VAL A 20 -4.22 -10.58 -11.60
CA VAL A 20 -3.32 -11.73 -11.38
C VAL A 20 -2.71 -12.15 -12.72
N GLU A 21 -1.39 -12.17 -12.78
CA GLU A 21 -0.62 -12.55 -13.96
C GLU A 21 -0.68 -14.06 -14.24
N TYR A 22 -0.25 -14.43 -15.45
CA TYR A 22 0.02 -15.82 -15.78
C TYR A 22 1.12 -16.36 -14.86
N GLY A 23 0.85 -17.48 -14.18
CA GLY A 23 1.69 -18.01 -13.08
C GLY A 23 1.18 -17.65 -11.68
N GLY A 24 0.16 -16.80 -11.57
CA GLY A 24 -0.52 -16.52 -10.30
C GLY A 24 0.14 -15.44 -9.46
N ARG A 25 1.05 -14.64 -10.02
CA ARG A 25 1.66 -13.47 -9.38
C ARG A 25 0.64 -12.33 -9.31
N TRP A 26 0.61 -11.62 -8.19
CA TRP A 26 -0.32 -10.50 -7.99
C TRP A 26 0.26 -9.20 -8.53
N LYS A 27 -0.52 -8.49 -9.36
CA LYS A 27 -0.26 -7.09 -9.70
C LYS A 27 -0.73 -6.20 -8.56
N ILE A 28 -0.27 -4.95 -8.55
CA ILE A 28 -0.68 -3.92 -7.58
C ILE A 28 -2.22 -3.86 -7.42
N LEU A 29 -2.97 -4.01 -8.52
CA LEU A 29 -4.44 -4.02 -8.51
C LEU A 29 -5.03 -5.06 -7.55
N HIS A 30 -4.44 -6.25 -7.43
CA HIS A 30 -5.00 -7.30 -6.57
C HIS A 30 -4.82 -6.98 -5.09
N TYR A 31 -3.72 -6.31 -4.72
CA TYR A 31 -3.48 -5.82 -3.36
C TYR A 31 -4.51 -4.74 -3.00
N TYR A 32 -4.75 -3.78 -3.89
CA TYR A 32 -5.79 -2.77 -3.69
C TYR A 32 -7.20 -3.39 -3.65
N ALA A 33 -7.48 -4.39 -4.48
CA ALA A 33 -8.78 -5.08 -4.50
C ALA A 33 -9.10 -5.78 -3.18
N LYS A 34 -8.09 -6.38 -2.53
CA LYS A 34 -8.23 -6.92 -1.18
C LYS A 34 -8.67 -5.83 -0.17
N ASN A 35 -8.14 -4.61 -0.30
CA ASN A 35 -8.40 -3.51 0.62
C ASN A 35 -9.77 -2.86 0.37
N PHE A 36 -10.10 -2.50 -0.88
CA PHE A 36 -11.38 -1.82 -1.18
C PHE A 36 -12.60 -2.74 -1.19
N PHE A 37 -12.42 -4.07 -1.22
CA PHE A 37 -13.49 -5.05 -1.00
C PHE A 37 -13.47 -5.66 0.42
N SER A 38 -12.77 -5.03 1.36
CA SER A 38 -12.91 -5.39 2.77
C SER A 38 -14.35 -5.16 3.26
N LEU A 39 -14.73 -5.85 4.35
CA LEU A 39 -16.10 -5.80 4.89
C LEU A 39 -16.52 -4.38 5.28
N VAL A 40 -15.55 -3.61 5.78
CA VAL A 40 -15.66 -2.20 6.13
C VAL A 40 -14.50 -1.49 5.45
N ALA A 41 -14.80 -0.51 4.60
CA ALA A 41 -13.80 0.28 3.91
C ALA A 41 -14.14 1.77 4.04
N ILE A 42 -13.12 2.58 4.29
CA ILE A 42 -13.24 4.05 4.31
C ILE A 42 -12.59 4.60 3.07
N ILE A 43 -13.34 5.44 2.36
CA ILE A 43 -12.92 6.04 1.10
C ILE A 43 -12.93 7.55 1.30
N PRO A 44 -11.75 8.19 1.36
CA PRO A 44 -11.64 9.65 1.31
C PRO A 44 -11.76 10.15 -0.15
N TRP A 45 -12.36 11.32 -0.35
CA TRP A 45 -12.36 12.02 -1.64
C TRP A 45 -12.39 13.54 -1.46
N ILE A 46 -12.15 14.26 -2.56
CA ILE A 46 -12.25 15.72 -2.59
C ILE A 46 -13.55 16.09 -3.30
N GLN A 47 -14.38 16.91 -2.66
CA GLN A 47 -15.58 17.51 -3.23
C GLN A 47 -15.49 19.03 -3.13
N ASP A 48 -15.48 19.72 -4.28
CA ASP A 48 -15.42 21.20 -4.36
C ASP A 48 -14.25 21.83 -3.56
N GLY A 49 -13.09 21.16 -3.54
CA GLY A 49 -11.90 21.60 -2.79
C GLY A 49 -11.97 21.35 -1.27
N THR A 50 -13.05 20.73 -0.79
CA THR A 50 -13.20 20.27 0.60
C THR A 50 -13.02 18.77 0.66
N VAL A 51 -12.19 18.29 1.59
CA VAL A 51 -12.03 16.85 1.83
C VAL A 51 -13.31 16.31 2.48
N SER A 52 -13.91 15.30 1.87
CA SER A 52 -15.12 14.62 2.32
C SER A 52 -14.87 13.11 2.37
N GLN A 53 -15.69 12.37 3.12
CA GLN A 53 -15.51 10.92 3.29
C GLN A 53 -16.83 10.18 3.39
N SER A 54 -16.80 8.88 3.10
CA SER A 54 -17.85 7.94 3.47
C SER A 54 -17.25 6.60 3.82
N ALA A 55 -17.78 6.05 4.90
CA ALA A 55 -17.61 4.66 5.25
C ALA A 55 -18.71 3.85 4.55
N TYR A 56 -18.33 2.77 3.88
CA TYR A 56 -19.28 1.80 3.35
C TYR A 56 -19.19 0.54 4.20
N GLU A 57 -20.31 0.15 4.80
CA GLU A 57 -20.42 -1.06 5.62
C GLU A 57 -21.28 -2.11 4.90
N ALA A 58 -20.83 -3.37 4.86
CA ALA A 58 -21.62 -4.46 4.30
C ALA A 58 -22.70 -4.99 5.28
N ILE A 59 -22.61 -4.63 6.57
CA ILE A 59 -23.50 -4.99 7.67
C ILE A 59 -23.68 -3.70 8.47
N SER A 60 -24.89 -3.20 8.71
CA SER A 60 -25.07 -1.99 9.54
C SER A 60 -24.72 -2.28 11.00
N VAL A 61 -23.61 -1.76 11.50
CA VAL A 61 -23.28 -1.72 12.92
C VAL A 61 -23.17 -0.24 13.31
N ASP A 62 -23.82 0.17 14.40
CA ASP A 62 -23.58 1.49 14.99
C ASP A 62 -22.11 1.55 15.41
N LEU A 63 -21.25 2.15 14.57
CA LEU A 63 -19.83 2.29 14.85
C LEU A 63 -19.65 3.37 15.93
N ILE A 64 -19.30 2.95 17.15
CA ILE A 64 -18.94 3.80 18.30
C ILE A 64 -17.47 4.27 18.20
N ASN A 65 -16.82 4.07 17.06
CA ASN A 65 -15.36 3.97 16.99
C ASN A 65 -14.69 5.23 16.43
N ASP A 66 -13.46 5.47 16.87
CA ASP A 66 -12.70 6.68 16.56
C ASP A 66 -12.06 6.60 15.17
N LEU A 67 -12.53 7.46 14.27
CA LEU A 67 -11.95 7.67 12.95
C LEU A 67 -10.77 8.64 13.07
N GLN A 68 -9.58 8.21 12.66
CA GLN A 68 -8.35 9.01 12.78
C GLN A 68 -7.93 9.58 11.41
N PHE A 69 -7.59 10.87 11.42
CA PHE A 69 -7.08 11.62 10.27
C PHE A 69 -5.68 12.14 10.56
N GLU A 70 -4.75 11.82 9.68
CA GLU A 70 -3.41 12.37 9.76
C GLU A 70 -3.01 12.96 8.41
N SER A 71 -2.60 14.23 8.43
CA SER A 71 -1.94 14.85 7.29
C SER A 71 -0.45 14.55 7.37
N ILE A 72 0.05 13.73 6.46
CA ILE A 72 1.45 13.34 6.41
C ILE A 72 2.11 14.17 5.31
N CYS A 73 3.09 15.00 5.68
CA CYS A 73 3.74 15.95 4.78
C CYS A 73 5.24 15.66 4.67
N SER A 74 5.78 15.76 3.45
CA SER A 74 7.23 15.74 3.23
C SER A 74 7.86 17.08 3.61
N SER A 75 8.95 17.02 4.38
CA SER A 75 9.76 18.18 4.73
C SER A 75 10.56 18.67 3.51
N GLY A 76 10.57 19.99 3.27
CA GLY A 76 11.43 20.61 2.25
C GLY A 76 10.77 21.11 0.96
N SER A 77 9.49 21.51 0.98
CA SER A 77 8.80 22.07 -0.21
C SER A 77 9.61 23.18 -0.90
N GLN A 78 9.92 22.98 -2.17
CA GLN A 78 10.44 24.04 -3.05
C GLN A 78 9.31 24.86 -3.71
N SER A 79 8.06 24.37 -3.64
CA SER A 79 6.93 24.87 -4.42
C SER A 79 6.08 25.89 -3.67
N GLY A 80 6.04 25.83 -2.33
CA GLY A 80 5.16 26.67 -1.52
C GLY A 80 3.68 26.28 -1.58
N ASP A 81 3.31 25.31 -2.44
CA ASP A 81 1.99 24.68 -2.48
C ASP A 81 1.93 23.49 -1.49
N PRO A 82 1.08 23.55 -0.44
CA PRO A 82 0.96 22.46 0.54
C PRO A 82 0.39 21.17 -0.07
N TYR A 83 -0.35 21.24 -1.18
CA TYR A 83 -0.98 20.06 -1.79
C TYR A 83 0.03 19.14 -2.47
N GLN A 84 1.21 19.65 -2.83
CA GLN A 84 2.29 18.91 -3.51
C GLN A 84 3.24 18.18 -2.55
N ASN A 85 3.02 18.34 -1.25
CA ASN A 85 3.89 17.79 -0.21
C ASN A 85 3.14 16.88 0.77
N CYS A 86 1.82 17.01 0.85
CA CYS A 86 1.02 16.33 1.85
C CYS A 86 0.05 15.34 1.23
N PHE A 87 -0.19 14.23 1.92
CA PHE A 87 -1.31 13.35 1.66
C PHE A 87 -2.07 13.11 2.97
N ILE A 88 -3.32 12.70 2.85
CA ILE A 88 -4.13 12.35 4.02
C ILE A 88 -4.10 10.84 4.17
N SER A 89 -3.72 10.38 5.36
CA SER A 89 -3.90 9.00 5.78
C SER A 89 -5.17 8.90 6.63
N VAL A 90 -5.96 7.87 6.37
CA VAL A 90 -7.20 7.57 7.09
C VAL A 90 -7.10 6.17 7.64
N SER A 91 -7.21 6.05 8.94
CA SER A 91 -7.26 4.77 9.64
C SER A 91 -8.48 4.68 10.53
N PHE A 92 -9.02 3.47 10.65
CA PHE A 92 -10.17 3.22 11.49
C PHE A 92 -9.91 2.07 12.40
N LYS A 93 -9.84 2.41 13.68
CA LYS A 93 -9.39 1.52 14.73
C LYS A 93 -10.42 1.52 15.85
N ASP A 94 -10.46 0.42 16.56
CA ASP A 94 -11.21 0.29 17.81
C ASP A 94 -10.47 1.05 18.94
N TYR A 95 -11.11 1.16 20.10
CA TYR A 95 -10.54 1.78 21.31
C TYR A 95 -9.18 1.16 21.72
N ASP A 96 -9.00 -0.13 21.46
CA ASP A 96 -7.75 -0.86 21.73
C ASP A 96 -6.70 -0.74 20.59
N ASN A 97 -6.86 0.23 19.67
CA ASN A 97 -6.03 0.41 18.46
C ASN A 97 -6.03 -0.77 17.48
N THR A 98 -7.02 -1.66 17.57
CA THR A 98 -7.16 -2.77 16.61
C THR A 98 -7.75 -2.23 15.31
N PRO A 99 -7.14 -2.45 14.13
CA PRO A 99 -7.68 -1.97 12.87
C PRO A 99 -8.99 -2.68 12.51
N LEU A 100 -10.03 -1.91 12.26
CA LEU A 100 -11.37 -2.37 11.90
C LEU A 100 -11.62 -2.31 10.38
N SER A 101 -10.90 -1.43 9.69
CA SER A 101 -10.77 -1.42 8.24
C SER A 101 -9.30 -1.38 7.83
N PRO A 102 -8.97 -1.76 6.60
CA PRO A 102 -7.70 -1.38 6.01
C PRO A 102 -7.51 0.14 6.02
N ASP A 103 -6.26 0.58 6.19
CA ASP A 103 -5.90 1.98 6.06
C ASP A 103 -6.05 2.43 4.60
N ASN A 104 -6.38 3.70 4.40
CA ASN A 104 -6.52 4.28 3.07
C ASN A 104 -5.90 5.68 3.04
N PHE A 105 -5.62 6.18 1.85
CA PHE A 105 -4.99 7.49 1.69
C PHE A 105 -5.64 8.31 0.57
N LEU A 106 -5.46 9.62 0.66
CA LEU A 106 -5.87 10.58 -0.36
C LEU A 106 -4.68 11.47 -0.71
N LEU A 107 -4.25 11.38 -1.96
CA LEU A 107 -3.31 12.33 -2.55
C LEU A 107 -4.05 13.64 -2.85
N LEU A 108 -3.42 14.76 -2.53
CA LEU A 108 -3.99 16.10 -2.70
C LEU A 108 -3.61 16.73 -4.05
N SER A 109 -2.56 16.21 -4.70
CA SER A 109 -2.18 16.54 -6.06
C SER A 109 -1.93 15.27 -6.88
N GLU A 110 -1.63 15.40 -8.17
CA GLU A 110 -1.21 14.25 -8.97
C GLU A 110 0.19 13.76 -8.54
N PRO A 111 0.49 12.44 -8.56
CA PRO A 111 1.79 11.91 -8.15
C PRO A 111 3.00 12.56 -8.82
N LYS A 112 2.85 13.03 -10.06
CA LYS A 112 3.93 13.68 -10.84
C LYS A 112 4.30 15.08 -10.34
N ASP A 113 3.39 15.72 -9.60
CA ASP A 113 3.57 17.07 -9.08
C ASP A 113 4.06 17.04 -7.62
N TYR A 114 4.14 15.85 -7.00
CA TYR A 114 4.65 15.71 -5.64
C TYR A 114 6.15 15.97 -5.57
N PHE A 115 6.58 16.68 -4.53
CA PHE A 115 7.98 16.78 -4.19
C PHE A 115 8.46 15.49 -3.52
N LEU A 116 9.20 14.69 -4.28
CA LEU A 116 9.78 13.41 -3.85
C LEU A 116 11.31 13.50 -3.88
N PRO A 117 12.00 13.69 -2.74
CA PRO A 117 13.46 13.66 -2.69
C PRO A 117 14.01 12.24 -2.91
N GLU A 118 15.33 12.11 -3.05
CA GLU A 118 15.99 10.80 -2.97
C GLU A 118 15.73 10.16 -1.61
N VAL A 119 15.48 8.85 -1.61
CA VAL A 119 15.08 8.09 -0.43
C VAL A 119 16.13 7.05 -0.09
N GLN A 120 16.51 6.98 1.18
CA GLN A 120 17.23 5.85 1.75
C GLN A 120 16.24 4.88 2.40
N LEU A 121 16.13 3.68 1.81
CA LEU A 121 15.27 2.62 2.32
C LEU A 121 16.07 1.63 3.14
N ASP A 122 15.63 1.40 4.37
CA ASP A 122 16.10 0.35 5.24
C ASP A 122 15.13 -0.83 5.20
N ILE A 123 15.63 -2.01 4.85
CA ILE A 123 14.83 -3.23 4.73
C ILE A 123 15.48 -4.33 5.55
N ILE A 124 14.74 -4.86 6.51
CA ILE A 124 15.16 -5.97 7.35
C ILE A 124 14.27 -7.16 7.04
N ALA A 125 14.84 -8.26 6.53
CA ALA A 125 14.11 -9.50 6.34
C ALA A 125 14.49 -10.54 7.39
N LEU A 126 13.50 -11.16 8.02
CA LEU A 126 13.67 -12.19 9.05
C LEU A 126 12.87 -13.43 8.67
N GLN A 127 13.49 -14.60 8.77
CA GLN A 127 12.79 -15.86 8.54
C GLN A 127 11.73 -16.06 9.64
N ALA A 128 10.46 -16.17 9.25
CA ALA A 128 9.36 -16.45 10.17
C ALA A 128 9.07 -17.96 10.25
N THR A 129 8.95 -18.60 9.08
CA THR A 129 8.83 -20.06 8.93
C THR A 129 9.58 -20.49 7.67
N ASN A 130 9.69 -21.79 7.36
CA ASN A 130 10.40 -22.27 6.17
C ASN A 130 9.93 -21.64 4.84
N ASN A 131 8.68 -21.18 4.77
CA ASN A 131 8.09 -20.61 3.56
C ASN A 131 7.61 -19.16 3.77
N SER A 132 7.86 -18.56 4.94
CA SER A 132 7.39 -17.21 5.24
C SER A 132 8.53 -16.35 5.79
N ILE A 133 8.57 -15.11 5.30
CA ILE A 133 9.59 -14.12 5.64
C ILE A 133 8.88 -12.85 6.09
N ASN A 134 9.25 -12.33 7.25
CA ASN A 134 8.79 -11.02 7.71
C ASN A 134 9.79 -9.96 7.25
N LEU A 135 9.26 -8.87 6.70
CA LEU A 135 9.98 -7.72 6.21
C LEU A 135 9.58 -6.53 7.05
N SER A 136 10.57 -5.80 7.56
CA SER A 136 10.39 -4.50 8.18
C SER A 136 11.04 -3.45 7.29
N LEU A 137 10.25 -2.50 6.81
CA LEU A 137 10.69 -1.44 5.91
C LEU A 137 10.54 -0.08 6.59
N SER A 138 11.54 0.77 6.47
CA SER A 138 11.49 2.18 6.88
C SER A 138 12.20 3.06 5.86
N ALA A 139 11.80 4.33 5.80
CA ALA A 139 12.33 5.32 4.87
C ALA A 139 12.64 6.62 5.61
N ASP A 140 13.70 7.32 5.19
CA ASP A 140 14.04 8.67 5.66
C ASP A 140 13.06 9.75 5.17
N HIS A 141 12.35 9.48 4.08
CA HIS A 141 11.37 10.36 3.48
C HIS A 141 10.08 9.62 3.07
N VAL A 142 8.98 10.37 2.92
CA VAL A 142 7.71 9.83 2.41
C VAL A 142 7.96 9.13 1.07
N THR A 143 7.63 7.84 1.01
CA THR A 143 7.86 7.03 -0.18
C THR A 143 6.53 6.52 -0.73
N LEU A 144 6.14 7.03 -1.89
CA LEU A 144 4.86 6.70 -2.51
C LEU A 144 4.92 5.39 -3.33
N PHE A 145 3.90 4.55 -3.15
CA PHE A 145 3.66 3.30 -3.87
C PHE A 145 4.89 2.37 -3.89
N VAL A 146 5.40 2.04 -2.70
CA VAL A 146 6.47 1.05 -2.53
C VAL A 146 5.96 -0.31 -2.98
N PHE A 147 6.61 -0.84 -4.02
CA PHE A 147 6.28 -2.09 -4.66
C PHE A 147 7.42 -3.09 -4.51
N LEU A 148 7.12 -4.18 -3.81
CA LEU A 148 8.01 -5.30 -3.53
C LEU A 148 7.85 -6.39 -4.59
N GLU A 149 8.96 -6.84 -5.15
CA GLU A 149 9.00 -7.91 -6.15
C GLU A 149 10.01 -8.97 -5.73
N SER A 150 9.62 -10.23 -5.86
CA SER A 150 10.47 -11.38 -5.58
C SER A 150 10.33 -12.40 -6.72
N PRO A 151 11.42 -13.08 -7.13
CA PRO A 151 11.33 -14.16 -8.09
C PRO A 151 10.68 -15.43 -7.51
N PHE A 152 10.57 -15.52 -6.18
CA PHE A 152 9.95 -16.66 -5.51
C PHE A 152 8.43 -16.66 -5.70
N GLU A 153 7.86 -17.83 -5.93
CA GLU A 153 6.40 -17.98 -6.00
C GLU A 153 5.78 -17.73 -4.64
N GLY A 154 5.01 -16.66 -4.51
CA GLY A 154 4.37 -16.27 -3.26
C GLY A 154 3.56 -15.00 -3.39
N VAL A 155 3.05 -14.54 -2.26
CA VAL A 155 2.31 -13.29 -2.16
C VAL A 155 2.79 -12.51 -0.94
N PHE A 156 2.90 -11.20 -1.08
CA PHE A 156 3.11 -10.30 0.06
C PHE A 156 1.77 -10.10 0.80
N SER A 157 1.83 -9.79 2.09
CA SER A 157 0.63 -9.47 2.89
C SER A 157 -0.05 -8.20 2.39
N ASP A 158 0.76 -7.24 1.95
CA ASP A 158 0.36 -5.98 1.32
C ASP A 158 1.47 -5.49 0.37
N ASN A 159 1.11 -4.64 -0.59
CA ASN A 159 2.04 -4.13 -1.60
C ASN A 159 1.51 -2.87 -2.29
N GLY A 160 2.40 -2.00 -2.76
CA GLY A 160 2.02 -0.73 -3.37
C GLY A 160 1.52 0.31 -2.35
N PHE A 161 2.01 0.21 -1.10
CA PHE A 161 1.65 1.07 0.02
C PHE A 161 2.54 2.32 0.07
N ILE A 162 2.18 3.29 0.92
CA ILE A 162 2.99 4.47 1.20
C ILE A 162 3.76 4.22 2.50
N ILE A 163 5.06 4.56 2.54
CA ILE A 163 5.85 4.60 3.78
C ILE A 163 5.90 6.05 4.29
N PRO A 164 5.31 6.37 5.46
CA PRO A 164 5.50 7.64 6.13
C PRO A 164 6.93 7.82 6.67
N VAL A 165 7.31 9.06 6.99
CA VAL A 165 8.61 9.35 7.61
C VAL A 165 8.64 8.79 9.03
N ASP A 166 9.76 8.20 9.43
CA ASP A 166 10.00 7.65 10.77
C ASP A 166 9.04 6.53 11.20
N GLU A 167 8.28 5.96 10.26
CA GLU A 167 7.43 4.80 10.49
C GLU A 167 8.05 3.53 9.90
N GLN A 168 7.82 2.42 10.60
CA GLN A 168 8.24 1.10 10.15
C GLN A 168 7.02 0.27 9.74
N ILE A 169 6.98 -0.15 8.48
CA ILE A 169 5.94 -1.00 7.94
C ILE A 169 6.39 -2.46 7.98
N SER A 170 5.54 -3.32 8.52
CA SER A 170 5.78 -4.76 8.60
C SER A 170 4.98 -5.51 7.53
N ILE A 171 5.66 -6.21 6.63
CA ILE A 171 5.07 -6.99 5.54
C ILE A 171 5.52 -8.44 5.66
N THR A 172 4.59 -9.39 5.51
CA THR A 172 4.93 -10.80 5.46
C THR A 172 4.87 -11.31 4.03
N PHE A 173 5.97 -11.86 3.53
CA PHE A 173 5.97 -12.67 2.32
C PHE A 173 5.58 -14.11 2.66
N ASN A 174 4.60 -14.64 1.93
CA ASN A 174 4.14 -16.02 2.04
C ASN A 174 4.47 -16.77 0.75
N GLY A 175 5.56 -17.52 0.78
CA GLY A 175 6.01 -18.38 -0.29
C GLY A 175 5.17 -19.65 -0.41
N ARG A 176 4.98 -20.12 -1.64
CA ARG A 176 4.36 -21.43 -1.94
C ARG A 176 5.35 -22.58 -1.77
N GLN A 177 6.64 -22.27 -1.73
CA GLN A 177 7.75 -23.20 -1.60
C GLN A 177 8.70 -22.73 -0.49
N VAL A 178 9.67 -23.57 -0.12
CA VAL A 178 10.70 -23.19 0.85
C VAL A 178 11.48 -22.01 0.28
N THR A 179 11.59 -20.93 1.06
CA THR A 179 12.22 -19.68 0.63
C THR A 179 13.25 -19.27 1.68
N PRO A 180 14.55 -19.51 1.43
CA PRO A 180 15.61 -19.10 2.34
C PRO A 180 15.74 -17.58 2.38
N VAL A 181 15.80 -16.99 3.58
CA VAL A 181 15.88 -15.53 3.78
C VAL A 181 17.11 -14.90 3.10
N GLU A 182 18.27 -15.57 3.09
CA GLU A 182 19.48 -15.02 2.46
C GLU A 182 19.32 -14.87 0.94
N GLU A 183 18.75 -15.88 0.28
CA GLU A 183 18.51 -15.84 -1.17
C GLU A 183 17.39 -14.85 -1.50
N PHE A 184 16.36 -14.79 -0.66
CA PHE A 184 15.28 -13.81 -0.78
C PHE A 184 15.78 -12.37 -0.67
N GLN A 185 16.60 -12.06 0.34
CA GLN A 185 17.16 -10.71 0.52
C GLN A 185 18.00 -10.27 -0.68
N ASN A 186 18.81 -11.18 -1.25
CA ASN A 186 19.65 -10.87 -2.40
C ASN A 186 18.88 -10.67 -3.71
N THR A 187 17.64 -11.16 -3.79
CA THR A 187 16.82 -11.14 -5.01
C THR A 187 15.59 -10.23 -4.91
N LEU A 188 15.29 -9.70 -3.72
CA LEU A 188 14.21 -8.76 -3.50
C LEU A 188 14.47 -7.47 -4.27
N ASN A 189 13.58 -7.15 -5.22
CA ASN A 189 13.58 -5.88 -5.91
C ASN A 189 12.52 -4.97 -5.28
N VAL A 190 12.89 -3.73 -4.98
CA VAL A 190 11.99 -2.73 -4.42
C VAL A 190 11.98 -1.52 -5.33
N THR A 191 10.78 -1.13 -5.73
CA THR A 191 10.54 0.03 -6.59
C THR A 191 9.53 0.96 -5.94
N TYR A 192 9.64 2.25 -6.22
CA TYR A 192 8.72 3.27 -5.76
C TYR A 192 8.66 4.41 -6.77
N VAL A 193 7.69 5.33 -6.63
CA VAL A 193 7.42 6.37 -7.63
C VAL A 193 8.67 7.18 -7.99
N ARG A 194 9.49 7.57 -7.01
CA ARG A 194 10.72 8.35 -7.26
C ARG A 194 11.73 7.62 -8.17
N ASN A 195 11.81 6.28 -8.15
CA ASN A 195 12.68 5.53 -9.07
C ASN A 195 12.27 5.65 -10.55
N SER A 196 11.04 6.10 -10.83
CA SER A 196 10.54 6.25 -12.20
C SER A 196 11.01 7.53 -12.89
N TYR A 197 11.64 8.46 -12.15
CA TYR A 197 12.17 9.71 -12.66
C TYR A 197 13.71 9.66 -12.66
N ASN A 198 14.34 10.09 -13.76
CA ASN A 198 15.81 10.22 -13.85
C ASN A 198 16.29 11.45 -13.08
#